data_AF-A0A948I0Z2-F1
#
_entry.id   AF-A0A948I0Z2-F1
#
_cell.length_a   1.000
_cell.length_b   1.000
_cell.length_c   1.000
_cell.angle_alpha   90.00
_cell.angle_beta   90.00
_cell.angle_gamma   90.00
#
_symmetry.space_group_name_H-M   'P 1'
#
loop_
_entity.id
_entity.type
_entity.pdbx_description
1 polymer ?
#
loop_
_entity_poly.entity_id
_entity_poly.type
_entity_poly.pdbx_seq_one_letter_code
_entity_poly.pdbx_strand_id
1 'polypeptide(L)' 'AASRTADGGLRIAEQGPLSCPDGSSYAPSVTECRPGADGRTSCVGVNPDGSTYTVGISR' A
#
# COMPACT_ATOMS: atom_id res chain seq x y z
N ALA A 1 3.43 -9.98 0.66
CA ALA A 1 4.80 -10.03 1.23
C ALA A 1 5.14 -8.70 1.88
N ALA A 2 5.91 -8.72 2.96
CA ALA A 2 6.42 -7.52 3.63
C ALA A 2 7.95 -7.46 3.52
N SER A 3 8.50 -6.28 3.25
CA SER A 3 9.93 -6.04 3.14
C SER A 3 10.32 -4.66 3.68
N ARG A 4 11.56 -4.54 4.16
CA ARG A 4 12.14 -3.23 4.52
C ARG A 4 12.66 -2.54 3.27
N THR A 5 12.49 -1.23 3.20
CA THR A 5 13.07 -0.38 2.15
C THR A 5 14.43 0.17 2.58
N ALA A 6 15.23 0.64 1.62
CA ALA A 6 16.60 1.11 1.86
C ALA A 6 16.66 2.35 2.77
N ASP A 7 15.62 3.17 2.76
CA ASP A 7 15.40 4.34 3.61
C ASP A 7 14.84 3.99 5.00
N GLY A 8 14.80 2.70 5.37
CA GLY A 8 14.32 2.24 6.67
C GLY A 8 12.79 2.19 6.80
N GLY A 9 12.07 2.38 5.69
CA GLY A 9 10.63 2.21 5.60
C GLY A 9 10.19 0.75 5.51
N LEU A 10 8.87 0.57 5.41
CA LEU A 10 8.20 -0.72 5.26
C LEU A 10 7.38 -0.71 3.98
N ARG A 11 7.53 -1.77 3.19
CA ARG A 11 6.70 -2.03 2.02
C ARG A 11 5.92 -3.32 2.21
N ILE A 12 4.60 -3.24 2.03
CA ILE A 12 3.69 -4.40 2.08
C ILE A 12 3.03 -4.50 0.72
N ALA A 13 3.12 -5.67 0.08
CA ALA A 13 2.38 -5.97 -1.14
C ALA A 13 1.44 -7.13 -0.90
N GLU A 14 0.21 -7.03 -1.38
CA GLU A 14 -0.70 -8.16 -1.45
C GLU A 14 -0.20 -9.22 -2.44
N GLN A 15 -0.61 -10.47 -2.23
CA GLN A 15 -0.04 -11.62 -2.94
C GLN A 15 -0.58 -11.80 -4.37
N GLY A 16 -1.55 -11.00 -4.80
CA GLY A 16 -2.12 -11.06 -6.14
C GLY A 16 -3.46 -10.33 -6.24
N PRO A 17 -4.02 -10.21 -7.45
CA PRO A 17 -5.32 -9.59 -7.67
C PRO A 17 -6.43 -10.40 -7.01
N LEU A 18 -7.46 -9.70 -6.53
CA LEU A 18 -8.68 -10.32 -6.02
C LEU A 18 -9.71 -10.38 -7.15
N SER A 19 -10.03 -11.58 -7.63
CA SER A 19 -11.01 -11.79 -8.68
C SER A 19 -12.44 -11.62 -8.16
N CYS A 20 -13.31 -11.03 -8.98
CA CYS A 20 -14.72 -10.84 -8.70
C CYS A 20 -15.60 -11.80 -9.53
N PRO A 21 -16.81 -12.16 -9.05
CA PRO A 21 -17.72 -13.06 -9.77
C PRO A 21 -18.19 -12.55 -11.14
N ASP A 22 -18.15 -11.24 -11.35
CA ASP A 22 -18.51 -10.57 -12.61
C ASP A 22 -17.38 -10.57 -13.66
N GLY A 23 -16.25 -11.21 -13.35
CA GLY A 23 -15.07 -11.27 -14.21
C GLY A 23 -14.13 -10.06 -14.07
N SER A 24 -14.46 -9.07 -13.25
CA SER A 24 -13.54 -8.00 -12.90
C SER A 24 -12.51 -8.45 -11.86
N SER A 25 -11.51 -7.60 -11.56
CA SER A 25 -10.54 -7.86 -10.49
C SER A 25 -10.06 -6.57 -9.84
N TYR A 26 -9.79 -6.65 -8.53
CA TYR A 26 -9.06 -5.61 -7.83
C TYR A 26 -7.56 -5.84 -8.00
N ALA A 27 -6.84 -4.79 -8.41
CA ALA A 27 -5.39 -4.82 -8.42
C ALA A 27 -4.86 -5.05 -6.98
N PRO A 28 -3.76 -5.79 -6.81
CA PRO A 28 -3.14 -5.96 -5.50
C PRO A 28 -2.74 -4.60 -4.95
N SER A 29 -3.10 -4.33 -3.69
CA SER A 29 -2.66 -3.12 -3.04
C SER A 29 -1.19 -3.21 -2.62
N VAL A 30 -0.53 -2.06 -2.64
CA VAL A 30 0.79 -1.86 -2.05
C VAL A 30 0.66 -0.78 -1.00
N THR A 31 1.14 -1.05 0.20
CA THR A 31 1.27 -0.05 1.26
C THR A 31 2.74 0.27 1.46
N GLU A 32 3.09 1.55 1.36
CA GLU A 32 4.41 2.06 1.69
C GLU A 32 4.33 2.95 2.92
N CYS A 33 5.18 2.63 3.90
CA CYS A 33 5.29 3.36 5.15
C CYS A 33 6.68 3.95 5.28
N ARG A 34 6.78 5.25 5.57
CA ARG A 34 8.05 5.95 5.78
C ARG A 34 8.12 6.56 7.18
N PRO A 35 9.27 6.42 7.87
CA PRO A 35 9.50 7.14 9.11
C PRO A 35 9.65 8.64 8.83
N GLY A 36 8.95 9.45 9.61
CA GLY A 36 9.06 10.89 9.65
C GLY A 36 10.16 11.34 10.61
N ALA A 37 10.66 12.56 10.39
CA ALA A 37 11.65 13.18 11.28
C ALA A 37 11.10 13.45 12.69
N ASP A 38 9.78 13.48 12.85
CA ASP A 38 9.06 13.59 14.13
C ASP A 38 8.94 12.25 14.87
N GLY A 39 9.54 11.18 14.34
CA GLY A 39 9.46 9.83 14.89
C GLY A 39 8.14 9.11 14.59
N ARG A 40 7.21 9.72 13.85
CA ARG A 40 5.96 9.09 13.44
C ARG A 40 6.11 8.43 12.07
N THR A 41 5.38 7.35 11.84
CA THR A 41 5.35 6.69 10.53
C THR A 41 4.13 7.17 9.74
N SER A 42 4.33 7.56 8.48
CA SER A 42 3.25 7.84 7.54
C SER A 42 3.16 6.72 6.51
N CYS A 43 1.94 6.23 6.25
CA CYS A 43 1.70 5.14 5.30
C CYS A 43 0.71 5.58 4.22
N VAL A 44 0.98 5.18 2.97
CA VAL A 44 0.11 5.42 1.82
C VAL A 44 -0.10 4.15 1.01
N GLY A 45 -1.27 4.05 0.37
CA GLY A 45 -1.49 3.07 -0.69
C GLY A 45 -0.80 3.53 -1.97
N VAL A 46 -0.26 2.59 -2.75
CA VAL A 46 0.44 2.84 -4.01
C VAL A 46 -0.21 2.01 -5.11
N ASN A 47 -0.63 2.69 -6.17
CA ASN A 47 -1.19 2.08 -7.38
C ASN A 47 -0.07 1.55 -8.30
N PRO A 48 -0.39 0.67 -9.26
CA PRO A 48 0.59 0.16 -10.23
C PRO A 48 1.28 1.23 -11.08
N ASP A 49 0.63 2.38 -11.29
CA ASP A 49 1.18 3.53 -12.01
C ASP A 49 2.08 4.43 -11.14
N GLY A 50 2.25 4.09 -9.86
CA GLY A 50 3.05 4.83 -8.88
C GLY A 50 2.30 5.97 -8.19
N SER A 51 1.05 6.25 -8.56
CA SER A 51 0.22 7.22 -7.84
C SER A 51 -0.13 6.71 -6.43
N THR A 52 -0.27 7.64 -5.48
CA THR A 52 -0.55 7.31 -4.09
C THR A 52 -2.00 7.63 -3.71
N TYR A 53 -2.60 6.83 -2.84
CA TYR A 53 -3.93 7.07 -2.29
C TYR A 53 -3.97 6.90 -0.77
N THR A 54 -4.93 7.56 -0.13
CA THR A 54 -5.24 7.40 1.29
C THR A 54 -6.57 6.67 1.41
N VAL A 55 -6.62 5.62 2.23
CA VAL A 55 -7.89 4.95 2.56
C VAL A 55 -8.58 5.76 3.65
N GLY A 56 -9.65 6.46 3.29
CA GLY A 56 -10.52 7.12 4.26
C GLY A 56 -11.40 6.11 4.97
N ILE A 57 -11.36 6.06 6.30
CA ILE A 57 -12.32 5.31 7.11
C ILE A 57 -13.38 6.30 7.60
N SER A 58 -14.58 6.25 7.02
CA SER A 58 -15.76 6.94 7.56
C SER A 58 -16.44 6.05 8.60
N ARG A 59 -16.83 6.63 9.72
CA ARG A 59 -17.55 5.95 10.80
C ARG A 59 -19.06 5.98 10.57
#